data_AF-A0A5N6WM97-F1
#
_entry.id   AF-A0A5N6WM97-F1
#
_cell.length_a   1.000
_cell.length_b   1.000
_cell.length_c   1.000
_cell.angle_alpha   90.00
_cell.angle_beta   90.00
_cell.angle_gamma   90.00
#
_symmetry.space_group_name_H-M   'P 1'
#
loop_
_entity.id
_entity.type
_entity.pdbx_description
1 polymer ?
#
loop_
_entity_poly.entity_id
_entity_poly.type
_entity_poly.pdbx_seq_one_letter_code
_entity_poly.pdbx_strand_id
1 'polypeptide(L)'
;MRYSPALLNPTTWLPALKTAQLQKIAQATGIRSAGPKAALISRLETELAQCEYPSPSVPSTAKTKPRTSNLSILSIDMGIRNLAFAHLLVPSPQSAKGTTSITPTLNAWRRLAVSDLLPGSGLSLPEPGLIKGIEPSEIDELNDLACQKDKDGKEMFHPSPYAKQAYILITTLLEKYQPTHVLIERQRFRSGGGSAVQEWTLRVGVFEGMLYAVLYALRRERGVASGSSCGSAPLVLGVEPQRVVRYWGDGLGGDGVETKKGRSTAREGKKVKMDLVGGWLDDALADGERDLKVAVSGEEELRGWVEAYLAKWKGVKRRRGETGGVDIGKLDDLADCLLQGVTWLDWHIMRDRISREGVGALDID
;
A
#
# COMPACT_ATOMS: atom_id res chain seq x y z
N MET A 1 -10.82 35.69 37.16
CA MET A 1 -11.37 35.22 35.87
C MET A 1 -10.79 33.86 35.58
N ARG A 2 -11.60 32.81 35.67
CA ARG A 2 -11.19 31.44 35.32
C ARG A 2 -11.26 31.33 33.80
N TYR A 3 -10.12 31.17 33.14
CA TYR A 3 -10.11 30.74 31.75
C TYR A 3 -10.61 29.30 31.71
N SER A 4 -11.83 29.11 31.23
CA SER A 4 -12.34 27.80 30.83
C SER A 4 -11.57 27.38 29.57
N PRO A 5 -10.83 26.26 29.56
CA PRO A 5 -10.34 25.72 28.32
C PRO A 5 -11.56 25.16 27.59
N ALA A 6 -12.04 25.89 26.59
CA ALA A 6 -12.95 25.31 25.62
C ALA A 6 -12.27 24.04 25.09
N LEU A 7 -12.99 22.92 25.19
CA LEU A 7 -12.67 21.65 24.56
C LEU A 7 -12.58 21.91 23.04
N LEU A 8 -11.38 22.26 22.55
CA LEU A 8 -11.16 22.63 21.16
C LEU A 8 -11.31 21.38 20.30
N ASN A 9 -12.43 21.28 19.59
CA ASN A 9 -12.50 20.45 18.40
C ASN A 9 -11.40 20.94 17.43
N PRO A 10 -10.39 20.12 17.08
CA PRO A 10 -9.20 20.55 16.33
C PRO A 10 -9.51 21.00 14.90
N THR A 11 -10.76 20.92 14.46
CA THR A 11 -11.22 21.11 13.08
C THR A 11 -12.28 22.20 12.92
N THR A 12 -12.54 23.01 13.95
CA THR A 12 -13.56 24.10 13.91
C THR A 12 -13.33 25.16 12.82
N TRP A 13 -12.13 25.20 12.23
CA TRP A 13 -11.74 26.08 11.13
C TRP A 13 -12.16 25.57 9.74
N LEU A 14 -12.47 24.28 9.57
CA LEU A 14 -12.84 23.70 8.27
C LEU A 14 -14.03 24.41 7.59
N PRO A 15 -15.13 24.78 8.28
CA PRO A 15 -16.25 25.45 7.62
C PRO A 15 -15.91 26.80 6.98
N ALA A 16 -14.91 27.51 7.53
CA ALA A 16 -14.47 28.81 7.04
C ALA A 16 -13.72 28.74 5.71
N LEU A 17 -13.21 27.55 5.34
CA LEU A 17 -12.40 27.39 4.13
C LEU A 17 -13.22 27.32 2.85
N LYS A 18 -12.62 27.73 1.73
CA LYS A 18 -13.18 27.53 0.38
C LYS A 18 -13.13 26.04 0.01
N THR A 19 -14.04 25.62 -0.88
CA THR A 19 -14.08 24.21 -1.36
C THR A 19 -12.75 23.74 -1.93
N ALA A 20 -12.03 24.60 -2.67
CA ALA A 20 -10.72 24.28 -3.21
C ALA A 20 -9.67 24.00 -2.10
N GLN A 21 -9.69 24.77 -1.01
CA GLN A 21 -8.78 24.57 0.13
C GLN A 21 -9.11 23.26 0.86
N LEU A 22 -10.39 22.94 1.04
CA LEU A 22 -10.83 21.66 1.59
C LEU A 22 -10.43 20.47 0.71
N GLN A 23 -10.50 20.63 -0.61
CA GLN A 23 -10.06 19.62 -1.57
C GLN A 23 -8.54 19.41 -1.52
N LYS A 24 -7.75 20.49 -1.37
CA LYS A 24 -6.30 20.40 -1.15
C LYS A 24 -5.97 19.63 0.14
N ILE A 25 -6.63 19.96 1.24
CA ILE A 25 -6.48 19.22 2.52
C ILE A 25 -6.81 17.75 2.32
N ALA A 26 -7.95 17.45 1.70
CA ALA A 26 -8.38 16.09 1.45
C ALA A 26 -7.37 15.32 0.58
N GLN A 27 -6.82 15.95 -0.46
CA GLN A 27 -5.80 15.35 -1.30
C GLN A 27 -4.50 15.06 -0.54
N ALA A 28 -4.00 16.02 0.24
CA ALA A 28 -2.77 15.89 1.01
C ALA A 28 -2.84 14.84 2.13
N THR A 29 -4.05 14.55 2.62
CA THR A 29 -4.30 13.60 3.72
C THR A 29 -4.90 12.28 3.27
N GLY A 30 -5.05 12.06 1.97
CA GLY A 30 -5.72 10.89 1.45
C GLY A 30 -7.14 10.76 2.00
N ILE A 31 -7.90 11.84 2.00
CA ILE A 31 -9.34 11.83 2.27
C ILE A 31 -10.05 12.06 0.94
N ARG A 32 -11.19 11.41 0.74
CA ARG A 32 -11.92 11.52 -0.53
C ARG A 32 -12.40 12.96 -0.72
N SER A 33 -11.91 13.65 -1.75
CA SER A 33 -12.19 15.06 -2.05
C SER A 33 -13.50 15.32 -2.82
N ALA A 34 -14.16 14.27 -3.30
CA ALA A 34 -15.40 14.39 -4.09
C ALA A 34 -16.64 14.55 -3.20
N GLY A 35 -17.55 15.42 -3.65
CA GLY A 35 -18.88 15.64 -3.07
C GLY A 35 -19.15 17.12 -2.74
N PRO A 36 -20.36 17.43 -2.23
CA PRO A 36 -20.71 18.76 -1.75
C PRO A 36 -19.82 19.24 -0.59
N LYS A 37 -19.67 20.57 -0.42
CA LYS A 37 -18.81 21.18 0.62
C LYS A 37 -19.10 20.65 2.03
N ALA A 38 -20.37 20.60 2.42
CA ALA A 38 -20.77 20.13 3.76
C ALA A 38 -20.38 18.66 4.01
N ALA A 39 -20.56 17.80 3.01
CA ALA A 39 -20.16 16.40 3.09
C ALA A 39 -18.63 16.24 3.14
N LEU A 40 -17.89 17.11 2.44
CA LEU A 40 -16.43 17.14 2.50
C LEU A 40 -15.93 17.58 3.88
N ILE A 41 -16.53 18.60 4.49
CA ILE A 41 -16.20 19.06 5.85
C ILE A 41 -16.41 17.93 6.85
N SER A 42 -17.61 17.33 6.89
CA SER A 42 -17.92 16.25 7.84
C SER A 42 -16.96 15.05 7.70
N ARG A 43 -16.55 14.73 6.46
CA ARG A 43 -15.57 13.69 6.19
C ARG A 43 -14.19 14.05 6.73
N LEU A 44 -13.73 15.28 6.48
CA LEU A 44 -12.45 15.79 7.00
C LEU A 44 -12.45 15.79 8.53
N GLU A 45 -13.53 16.25 9.18
CA GLU A 45 -13.65 16.24 10.65
C GLU A 45 -13.49 14.83 11.23
N THR A 46 -14.07 13.83 10.56
CA THR A 46 -14.04 12.44 11.03
C THR A 46 -12.70 11.76 10.75
N GLU A 47 -12.16 11.91 9.53
CA GLU A 47 -10.99 11.15 9.08
C GLU A 47 -9.66 11.79 9.52
N LEU A 48 -9.58 13.12 9.73
CA LEU A 48 -8.36 13.76 10.26
C LEU A 48 -8.04 13.28 11.68
N ALA A 49 -9.08 13.02 12.48
CA ALA A 49 -8.93 12.46 13.82
C ALA A 49 -8.41 11.01 13.83
N GLN A 50 -8.50 10.30 12.70
CA GLN A 50 -8.02 8.93 12.52
C GLN A 50 -6.58 8.96 11.99
N CYS A 51 -5.64 9.32 12.86
CA CYS A 51 -4.20 9.31 12.57
C CYS A 51 -3.56 8.05 13.18
N GLU A 52 -2.99 7.20 12.33
CA GLU A 52 -2.30 5.96 12.75
C GLU A 52 -0.84 6.20 13.15
N TYR A 53 -0.34 7.44 13.02
CA TYR A 53 1.04 7.82 13.34
C TYR A 53 1.11 9.19 14.05
N PRO A 54 0.56 9.31 15.28
CA PRO A 54 0.53 10.59 15.99
C PRO A 54 1.90 10.97 16.56
N SER A 55 2.24 12.25 16.50
CA SER A 55 3.45 12.80 17.12
C SER A 55 3.38 12.72 18.66
N PRO A 56 4.51 12.47 19.37
CA PRO A 56 4.50 12.25 20.81
C PRO A 56 4.16 13.51 21.63
N SER A 57 4.01 14.67 21.00
CA SER A 57 3.71 15.95 21.66
C SER A 57 2.22 16.17 21.97
N VAL A 58 1.31 15.31 21.50
CA VAL A 58 -0.13 15.46 21.74
C VAL A 58 -0.58 14.58 22.93
N PRO A 59 -1.10 15.17 24.03
CA PRO A 59 -1.80 14.40 25.06
C PRO A 59 -3.09 13.85 24.44
N SER A 60 -3.13 12.54 24.19
CA SER A 60 -4.37 11.88 23.76
C SER A 60 -5.46 12.09 24.83
N THR A 61 -6.50 12.83 24.49
CA THR A 61 -7.73 12.97 25.29
C THR A 61 -8.68 11.77 25.12
N ALA A 62 -8.38 10.86 24.18
CA ALA A 62 -9.12 9.62 24.00
C ALA A 62 -8.62 8.56 25.01
N LYS A 63 -9.56 7.86 25.66
CA LYS A 63 -9.32 6.71 26.57
C LYS A 63 -8.62 5.50 25.90
N THR A 64 -8.22 5.62 24.65
CA THR A 64 -7.39 4.67 23.92
C THR A 64 -5.93 5.07 24.06
N LYS A 65 -5.13 4.27 24.77
CA LYS A 65 -3.66 4.44 24.84
C LYS A 65 -3.10 4.64 23.42
N PRO A 66 -2.35 5.72 23.13
CA PRO A 66 -1.72 5.87 21.83
C PRO A 66 -0.76 4.70 21.62
N ARG A 67 -0.94 3.94 20.53
CA ARG A 67 0.01 2.91 20.12
C ARG A 67 1.23 3.63 19.54
N THR A 68 2.12 4.12 20.40
CA THR A 68 3.42 4.70 20.01
C THR A 68 4.41 3.60 19.59
N SER A 69 3.92 2.60 18.86
CA SER A 69 4.69 1.45 18.40
C SER A 69 5.13 1.66 16.96
N ASN A 70 6.22 1.00 16.58
CA ASN A 70 6.63 0.89 15.18
C ASN A 70 5.44 0.41 14.32
N LEU A 71 5.31 0.95 13.12
CA LEU A 71 4.35 0.42 12.16
C LEU A 71 5.03 -0.62 11.28
N SER A 72 4.25 -1.63 10.89
CA SER A 72 4.62 -2.60 9.87
C SER A 72 3.48 -2.61 8.85
N ILE A 73 3.77 -2.08 7.66
CA ILE A 73 2.78 -1.82 6.61
C ILE A 73 3.03 -2.80 5.48
N LEU A 74 2.06 -3.67 5.22
CA LEU A 74 2.05 -4.55 4.06
C LEU A 74 1.15 -3.94 2.99
N SER A 75 1.74 -3.46 1.89
CA SER A 75 1.03 -2.86 0.77
C SER A 75 0.96 -3.81 -0.41
N ILE A 76 -0.25 -4.16 -0.84
CA ILE A 76 -0.53 -5.11 -1.92
C ILE A 76 -1.12 -4.35 -3.10
N ASP A 77 -0.47 -4.48 -4.27
CA ASP A 77 -1.03 -4.11 -5.57
C ASP A 77 -1.71 -5.33 -6.20
N MET A 78 -2.96 -5.14 -6.61
CA MET A 78 -3.84 -6.24 -6.97
C MET A 78 -3.60 -6.70 -8.41
N GLY A 79 -3.42 -8.01 -8.56
CA GLY A 79 -3.30 -8.68 -9.85
C GLY A 79 -3.41 -10.19 -9.69
N ILE A 80 -3.69 -10.90 -10.78
CA ILE A 80 -3.69 -12.38 -10.77
C ILE A 80 -2.35 -12.93 -11.27
N ARG A 81 -1.81 -12.32 -12.34
CA ARG A 81 -0.53 -12.74 -12.96
C ARG A 81 0.65 -11.85 -12.58
N ASN A 82 0.36 -10.80 -11.83
CA ASN A 82 1.25 -9.68 -11.57
C ASN A 82 0.96 -9.06 -10.21
N LEU A 83 0.52 -9.88 -9.25
CA LEU A 83 0.37 -9.41 -7.88
C LEU A 83 1.74 -8.94 -7.38
N ALA A 84 1.77 -7.79 -6.72
CA ALA A 84 2.99 -7.29 -6.12
C ALA A 84 2.71 -6.82 -4.70
N PHE A 85 3.72 -6.94 -3.84
CA PHE A 85 3.63 -6.40 -2.49
C PHE A 85 4.93 -5.75 -2.05
N ALA A 86 4.80 -4.76 -1.17
CA ALA A 86 5.89 -4.13 -0.43
C ALA A 86 5.59 -4.22 1.07
N HIS A 87 6.59 -4.58 1.86
CA HIS A 87 6.54 -4.54 3.32
C HIS A 87 7.46 -3.43 3.82
N LEU A 88 6.87 -2.45 4.53
CA LEU A 88 7.57 -1.28 5.08
C LEU A 88 7.56 -1.33 6.60
N LEU A 89 8.72 -1.13 7.20
CA LEU A 89 8.88 -0.93 8.64
C LEU A 89 9.05 0.56 8.92
N VAL A 90 8.19 1.12 9.77
CA VAL A 90 8.22 2.53 10.15
C VAL A 90 8.63 2.62 11.62
N PRO A 91 9.73 3.30 11.96
CA PRO A 91 10.13 3.48 13.35
C PRO A 91 9.06 4.25 14.11
N SER A 92 9.01 4.11 15.44
CA SER A 92 8.09 4.89 16.26
C SER A 92 8.48 6.38 16.24
N PRO A 93 7.50 7.31 16.32
CA PRO A 93 7.76 8.74 16.43
C PRO A 93 8.72 9.13 17.57
N GLN A 94 8.76 8.33 18.64
CA GLN A 94 9.66 8.55 19.78
C GLN A 94 11.11 8.14 19.49
N SER A 95 11.30 7.17 18.59
CA SER A 95 12.61 6.69 18.16
C SER A 95 13.21 7.58 17.05
N ALA A 96 12.38 8.38 16.38
CA ALA A 96 12.78 9.35 15.36
C ALA A 96 13.26 10.70 15.96
N LYS A 97 13.58 10.76 17.26
CA LYS A 97 14.05 11.98 17.92
C LYS A 97 15.40 12.42 17.33
N GLY A 98 15.36 13.49 16.52
CA GLY A 98 16.56 14.15 15.98
C GLY A 98 16.59 14.24 14.46
N THR A 99 15.75 13.48 13.74
CA THR A 99 15.61 13.62 12.28
C THR A 99 14.38 14.44 11.96
N THR A 100 14.50 15.36 11.00
CA THR A 100 13.38 16.19 10.51
C THR A 100 12.37 15.41 9.67
N SER A 101 12.73 14.19 9.25
CA SER A 101 12.00 13.35 8.30
C SER A 101 11.86 11.92 8.84
N ILE A 102 10.71 11.30 8.56
CA ILE A 102 10.39 9.92 8.93
C ILE A 102 10.69 9.05 7.71
N THR A 103 11.76 8.27 7.77
CA THR A 103 12.15 7.36 6.69
C THR A 103 11.68 5.93 6.99
N PRO A 104 10.72 5.37 6.23
CA PRO A 104 10.39 3.95 6.33
C PRO A 104 11.47 3.07 5.71
N THR A 105 11.68 1.88 6.26
CA THR A 105 12.58 0.86 5.71
C THR A 105 11.78 -0.15 4.90
N LEU A 106 12.11 -0.30 3.62
CA LEU A 106 11.65 -1.39 2.77
C LEU A 106 12.29 -2.69 3.25
N ASN A 107 11.46 -3.59 3.78
CA ASN A 107 11.88 -4.87 4.33
C ASN A 107 11.66 -6.02 3.35
N ALA A 108 10.64 -5.96 2.51
CA ALA A 108 10.43 -6.95 1.45
C ALA A 108 9.70 -6.33 0.27
N TRP A 109 10.01 -6.80 -0.93
CA TRP A 109 9.42 -6.28 -2.16
C TRP A 109 9.45 -7.35 -3.25
N ARG A 110 8.28 -7.80 -3.70
CA ARG A 110 8.19 -8.91 -4.66
C ARG A 110 7.00 -8.78 -5.59
N ARG A 111 7.14 -9.40 -6.76
CA ARG A 111 6.09 -9.65 -7.73
C ARG A 111 5.91 -11.15 -7.89
N LEU A 112 4.69 -11.64 -7.93
CA LEU A 112 4.34 -13.05 -8.10
C LEU A 112 3.05 -13.21 -8.91
N ALA A 113 2.91 -14.33 -9.61
CA ALA A 113 1.59 -14.77 -10.07
C ALA A 113 0.92 -15.56 -8.95
N VAL A 114 -0.40 -15.43 -8.82
CA VAL A 114 -1.18 -16.14 -7.80
C VAL A 114 -1.06 -17.67 -8.00
N SER A 115 -0.86 -18.13 -9.24
CA SER A 115 -0.57 -19.53 -9.56
C SER A 115 0.76 -20.04 -8.97
N ASP A 116 1.71 -19.14 -8.70
CA ASP A 116 3.02 -19.50 -8.14
C ASP A 116 2.93 -19.88 -6.65
N LEU A 117 1.79 -19.61 -6.00
CA LEU A 117 1.54 -19.88 -4.58
C LEU A 117 1.19 -21.34 -4.28
N LEU A 118 0.93 -22.16 -5.31
CA LEU A 118 0.63 -23.57 -5.11
C LEU A 118 1.93 -24.38 -4.93
N PRO A 119 1.96 -25.38 -4.02
CA PRO A 119 3.12 -26.24 -3.82
C PRO A 119 3.55 -26.92 -5.12
N GLY A 120 4.83 -26.82 -5.46
CA GLY A 120 5.41 -27.33 -6.72
C GLY A 120 5.87 -26.25 -7.71
N SER A 121 5.44 -24.99 -7.53
CA SER A 121 5.79 -23.87 -8.44
C SER A 121 7.17 -23.22 -8.18
N GLY A 122 8.00 -23.79 -7.31
CA GLY A 122 9.41 -23.38 -7.14
C GLY A 122 9.64 -22.05 -6.41
N LEU A 123 8.64 -21.45 -5.76
CA LEU A 123 8.85 -20.28 -4.91
C LEU A 123 9.46 -20.67 -3.56
N SER A 124 10.63 -20.11 -3.27
CA SER A 124 11.24 -20.01 -1.94
C SER A 124 10.52 -18.95 -1.08
N LEU A 125 9.24 -19.16 -0.83
CA LEU A 125 8.66 -18.67 0.42
C LEU A 125 9.27 -19.53 1.56
N PRO A 126 9.45 -19.01 2.79
CA PRO A 126 10.01 -19.81 3.87
C PRO A 126 9.23 -21.13 3.94
N GLU A 127 9.95 -22.24 4.14
CA GLU A 127 9.37 -23.58 4.08
C GLU A 127 8.03 -23.64 4.82
N PRO A 128 7.04 -24.41 4.29
CA PRO A 128 5.71 -24.56 4.87
C PRO A 128 5.77 -25.38 6.17
N GLY A 129 6.58 -24.96 7.13
CA GLY A 129 6.39 -25.30 8.52
C GLY A 129 5.16 -24.55 9.01
N LEU A 130 4.01 -25.24 8.98
CA LEU A 130 2.75 -24.87 9.65
C LEU A 130 1.61 -24.29 8.79
N ILE A 131 1.41 -24.78 7.56
CA ILE A 131 0.02 -24.85 7.05
C ILE A 131 -0.65 -26.09 7.67
N LYS A 132 -1.12 -25.97 8.91
CA LYS A 132 -1.99 -27.00 9.50
C LYS A 132 -3.27 -27.10 8.67
N GLY A 133 -3.50 -28.24 8.02
CA GLY A 133 -4.82 -28.61 7.48
C GLY A 133 -4.98 -28.57 5.96
N ILE A 134 -3.91 -28.64 5.15
CA ILE A 134 -4.04 -28.91 3.71
C ILE A 134 -3.44 -30.29 3.42
N GLU A 135 -4.30 -31.26 3.10
CA GLU A 135 -3.87 -32.60 2.70
C GLU A 135 -3.23 -32.57 1.29
N PRO A 136 -2.20 -33.40 1.01
CA PRO A 136 -1.57 -33.51 -0.30
C PRO A 136 -2.54 -33.78 -1.45
N SER A 137 -3.58 -34.59 -1.22
CA SER A 137 -4.61 -34.92 -2.21
C SER A 137 -5.47 -33.72 -2.63
N GLU A 138 -5.75 -32.79 -1.70
CA GLU A 138 -6.45 -31.54 -2.03
C GLU A 138 -5.57 -30.57 -2.82
N ILE A 139 -4.25 -30.75 -2.83
CA ILE A 139 -3.34 -29.92 -3.63
C ILE A 139 -3.37 -30.39 -5.08
N ASP A 140 -3.35 -31.70 -5.32
CA ASP A 140 -3.41 -32.28 -6.68
C ASP A 140 -4.73 -31.99 -7.39
N GLU A 141 -5.87 -32.19 -6.71
CA GLU A 141 -7.19 -31.86 -7.29
C GLU A 141 -7.35 -30.37 -7.63
N LEU A 142 -6.72 -29.49 -6.86
CA LEU A 142 -6.78 -28.04 -7.07
C LEU A 142 -5.79 -27.56 -8.12
N ASN A 143 -4.63 -28.19 -8.25
CA ASN A 143 -3.72 -28.00 -9.38
C ASN A 143 -4.41 -28.39 -10.68
N ASP A 144 -5.13 -29.51 -10.68
CA ASP A 144 -5.92 -29.96 -11.81
C ASP A 144 -7.03 -28.96 -12.15
N LEU A 145 -7.76 -28.44 -11.16
CA LEU A 145 -8.79 -27.41 -11.34
C LEU A 145 -8.23 -26.05 -11.81
N ALA A 146 -7.07 -25.63 -11.30
CA ALA A 146 -6.41 -24.38 -11.69
C ALA A 146 -5.83 -24.44 -13.11
N CYS A 147 -5.49 -25.64 -13.59
CA CYS A 147 -4.94 -25.90 -14.91
C CYS A 147 -6.00 -26.21 -15.98
N GLN A 148 -7.29 -26.23 -15.63
CA GLN A 148 -8.35 -26.46 -16.61
C GLN A 148 -8.39 -25.32 -17.63
N LYS A 149 -8.08 -25.69 -18.87
CA LYS A 149 -8.23 -24.84 -20.03
C LYS A 149 -9.52 -25.23 -20.74
N ASP A 150 -10.24 -24.23 -21.25
CA ASP A 150 -11.38 -24.49 -22.12
C ASP A 150 -10.93 -25.10 -23.47
N LYS A 151 -11.90 -25.41 -24.32
CA LYS A 151 -11.64 -25.98 -25.66
C LYS A 151 -10.78 -25.07 -26.56
N ASP A 152 -10.67 -23.78 -26.23
CA ASP A 152 -9.84 -22.80 -26.92
C ASP A 152 -8.46 -22.62 -26.25
N GLY A 153 -8.14 -23.38 -25.21
CA GLY A 153 -6.87 -23.27 -24.47
C GLY A 153 -6.83 -22.10 -23.47
N LYS A 154 -7.96 -21.43 -23.18
CA LYS A 154 -8.04 -20.32 -22.23
C LYS A 154 -8.21 -20.87 -20.81
N GLU A 155 -7.47 -20.31 -19.86
CA GLU A 155 -7.62 -20.62 -18.43
C GLU A 155 -9.07 -20.39 -17.99
N MET A 156 -9.76 -21.46 -17.59
CA MET A 156 -11.08 -21.36 -16.99
C MET A 156 -10.96 -20.75 -15.61
N PHE A 157 -11.80 -19.75 -15.33
CA PHE A 157 -11.86 -19.14 -14.01
C PHE A 157 -12.78 -19.96 -13.11
N HIS A 158 -12.22 -20.53 -12.04
CA HIS A 158 -12.99 -21.19 -10.99
C HIS A 158 -12.67 -20.57 -9.63
N PRO A 159 -13.66 -20.13 -8.82
CA PRO A 159 -13.39 -19.47 -7.54
C PRO A 159 -12.61 -20.31 -6.52
N SER A 160 -12.75 -21.65 -6.53
CA SER A 160 -12.17 -22.51 -5.50
C SER A 160 -10.62 -22.47 -5.43
N PRO A 161 -9.88 -22.63 -6.55
CA PRO A 161 -8.42 -22.41 -6.55
C PRO A 161 -7.98 -21.06 -6.01
N TYR A 162 -8.67 -19.97 -6.41
CA TYR A 162 -8.35 -18.62 -5.97
C TYR A 162 -8.60 -18.43 -4.47
N ALA A 163 -9.62 -19.08 -3.90
CA ALA A 163 -9.89 -19.01 -2.47
C ALA A 163 -8.74 -19.63 -1.65
N LYS A 164 -8.21 -20.79 -2.09
CA LYS A 164 -7.05 -21.42 -1.46
C LYS A 164 -5.78 -20.59 -1.62
N GLN A 165 -5.53 -20.06 -2.81
CA GLN A 165 -4.39 -19.18 -3.07
C GLN A 165 -4.46 -17.90 -2.23
N ALA A 166 -5.65 -17.30 -2.09
CA ALA A 166 -5.87 -16.14 -1.22
C ALA A 166 -5.56 -16.47 0.24
N TYR A 167 -6.02 -17.63 0.72
CA TYR A 167 -5.71 -18.10 2.08
C TYR A 167 -4.22 -18.25 2.30
N ILE A 168 -3.53 -19.03 1.44
CA ILE A 168 -2.08 -19.27 1.52
C ILE A 168 -1.32 -17.95 1.50
N LEU A 169 -1.60 -17.07 0.53
CA LEU A 169 -0.95 -15.77 0.41
C LEU A 169 -1.06 -14.97 1.70
N ILE A 170 -2.28 -14.80 2.21
CA ILE A 170 -2.52 -13.98 3.40
C ILE A 170 -1.88 -14.63 4.62
N THR A 171 -2.07 -15.93 4.87
CA THR A 171 -1.48 -16.57 6.05
C THR A 171 0.04 -16.50 6.04
N THR A 172 0.68 -16.75 4.89
CA THR A 172 2.13 -16.67 4.77
C THR A 172 2.65 -15.25 4.99
N LEU A 173 2.00 -14.23 4.39
CA LEU A 173 2.41 -12.83 4.59
C LEU A 173 2.19 -12.36 6.03
N LEU A 174 1.08 -12.76 6.67
CA LEU A 174 0.79 -12.41 8.06
C LEU A 174 1.77 -13.08 9.04
N GLU A 175 2.12 -14.34 8.79
CA GLU A 175 3.08 -15.08 9.62
C GLU A 175 4.48 -14.51 9.48
N LYS A 176 4.94 -14.29 8.23
CA LYS A 176 6.30 -13.83 7.93
C LYS A 176 6.55 -12.38 8.37
N TYR A 177 5.61 -11.49 8.11
CA TYR A 177 5.83 -10.05 8.27
C TYR A 177 5.12 -9.43 9.48
N GLN A 178 4.16 -10.13 10.09
CA GLN A 178 3.35 -9.66 11.21
C GLN A 178 2.89 -8.19 11.08
N PRO A 179 2.22 -7.82 9.98
CA PRO A 179 1.86 -6.44 9.72
C PRO A 179 0.91 -5.88 10.78
N THR A 180 1.09 -4.60 11.09
CA THR A 180 0.08 -3.82 11.82
C THR A 180 -1.02 -3.33 10.87
N HIS A 181 -0.67 -3.09 9.61
CA HIS A 181 -1.57 -2.60 8.57
C HIS A 181 -1.42 -3.40 7.28
N VAL A 182 -2.54 -3.74 6.65
CA VAL A 182 -2.59 -4.32 5.31
C VAL A 182 -3.34 -3.36 4.39
N LEU A 183 -2.65 -2.84 3.38
CA LEU A 183 -3.21 -1.97 2.35
C LEU A 183 -3.45 -2.81 1.10
N ILE A 184 -4.66 -2.73 0.55
CA ILE A 184 -5.05 -3.45 -0.67
C ILE A 184 -5.44 -2.40 -1.71
N GLU A 185 -4.81 -2.42 -2.89
CA GLU A 185 -5.28 -1.60 -4.03
C GLU A 185 -6.72 -2.02 -4.38
N ARG A 186 -7.66 -1.06 -4.41
CA ARG A 186 -9.04 -1.33 -4.81
C ARG A 186 -9.16 -1.51 -6.31
N GLN A 187 -9.73 -2.63 -6.76
CA GLN A 187 -10.02 -2.85 -8.16
C GLN A 187 -11.02 -1.82 -8.67
N ARG A 188 -10.65 -1.15 -9.78
CA ARG A 188 -11.53 -0.16 -10.42
C ARG A 188 -12.53 -0.87 -11.34
N PHE A 189 -13.79 -0.46 -11.28
CA PHE A 189 -14.74 -0.76 -12.33
C PHE A 189 -14.33 0.01 -13.60
N ARG A 190 -14.22 -0.72 -14.71
CA ARG A 190 -13.91 -0.15 -16.02
C ARG A 190 -15.11 -0.34 -16.93
N SER A 191 -15.75 0.75 -17.34
CA SER A 191 -16.75 0.76 -18.41
C SER A 191 -16.09 1.13 -19.74
N GLY A 192 -16.62 0.62 -20.86
CA GLY A 192 -16.12 0.98 -22.19
C GLY A 192 -14.87 0.24 -22.68
N GLY A 193 -14.60 -0.98 -22.16
CA GLY A 193 -13.57 -1.88 -22.67
C GLY A 193 -14.16 -3.11 -23.37
N GLY A 194 -13.35 -3.84 -24.13
CA GLY A 194 -13.76 -5.15 -24.68
C GLY A 194 -14.02 -6.18 -23.57
N SER A 195 -14.67 -7.29 -23.91
CA SER A 195 -15.06 -8.36 -22.96
C SER A 195 -13.90 -8.84 -22.08
N ALA A 196 -12.69 -8.92 -22.63
CA ALA A 196 -11.49 -9.29 -21.89
C ALA A 196 -11.16 -8.34 -20.72
N VAL A 197 -11.44 -7.03 -20.86
CA VAL A 197 -11.22 -6.05 -19.78
C VAL A 197 -12.23 -6.25 -18.66
N GLN A 198 -13.49 -6.52 -19.02
CA GLN A 198 -14.54 -6.81 -18.04
C GLN A 198 -14.24 -8.12 -17.31
N GLU A 199 -13.89 -9.17 -18.03
CA GLU A 199 -13.53 -10.46 -17.45
C GLU A 199 -12.34 -10.33 -16.48
N TRP A 200 -11.25 -9.68 -16.90
CA TRP A 200 -10.11 -9.43 -16.03
C TRP A 200 -10.49 -8.65 -14.77
N THR A 201 -11.32 -7.60 -14.91
CA THR A 201 -11.82 -6.79 -13.79
C THR A 201 -12.63 -7.66 -12.81
N LEU A 202 -13.46 -8.57 -13.32
CA LEU A 202 -14.23 -9.49 -12.49
C LEU A 202 -13.32 -10.47 -11.75
N ARG A 203 -12.38 -11.12 -12.44
CA ARG A 203 -11.47 -12.09 -11.83
C ARG A 203 -10.65 -11.44 -10.69
N VAL A 204 -10.07 -10.26 -10.93
CA VAL A 204 -9.30 -9.53 -9.91
C VAL A 204 -10.20 -9.09 -8.76
N GLY A 205 -11.40 -8.59 -9.05
CA GLY A 205 -12.36 -8.17 -8.02
C GLY A 205 -12.86 -9.33 -7.15
N VAL A 206 -13.04 -10.52 -7.72
CA VAL A 206 -13.35 -11.74 -6.95
C VAL A 206 -12.19 -12.10 -6.03
N PHE A 207 -10.96 -12.06 -6.53
CA PHE A 207 -9.78 -12.32 -5.71
C PHE A 207 -9.59 -11.27 -4.60
N GLU A 208 -9.79 -9.98 -4.88
CA GLU A 208 -9.84 -8.90 -3.87
C GLU A 208 -10.83 -9.25 -2.75
N GLY A 209 -12.05 -9.65 -3.12
CA GLY A 209 -13.09 -10.07 -2.17
C GLY A 209 -12.66 -11.27 -1.32
N MET A 210 -11.96 -12.25 -1.91
CA MET A 210 -11.41 -13.39 -1.18
C MET A 210 -10.35 -12.97 -0.15
N LEU A 211 -9.43 -12.06 -0.52
CA LEU A 211 -8.43 -11.53 0.42
C LEU A 211 -9.10 -10.84 1.62
N TYR A 212 -10.11 -9.99 1.36
CA TYR A 212 -10.89 -9.35 2.43
C TYR A 212 -11.62 -10.37 3.31
N ALA A 213 -12.23 -11.39 2.72
CA ALA A 213 -12.94 -12.44 3.45
C ALA A 213 -12.00 -13.23 4.37
N VAL A 214 -10.84 -13.66 3.85
CA VAL A 214 -9.81 -14.37 4.62
C VAL A 214 -9.31 -13.50 5.77
N LEU A 215 -8.90 -12.26 5.50
CA LEU A 215 -8.42 -11.34 6.53
C LEU A 215 -9.46 -11.09 7.63
N TYR A 216 -10.72 -10.93 7.24
CA TYR A 216 -11.83 -10.72 8.17
C TYR A 216 -12.11 -11.96 9.04
N ALA A 217 -12.14 -13.15 8.43
CA ALA A 217 -12.34 -14.40 9.14
C ALA A 217 -11.22 -14.64 10.15
N LEU A 218 -9.95 -14.54 9.72
CA LEU A 218 -8.78 -14.69 10.59
C LEU A 218 -8.79 -13.70 11.76
N ARG A 219 -9.21 -12.44 11.52
CA ARG A 219 -9.36 -11.44 12.58
C ARG A 219 -10.41 -11.85 13.62
N ARG A 220 -11.55 -12.39 13.17
CA ARG A 220 -12.63 -12.83 14.08
C ARG A 220 -12.24 -14.06 14.87
N GLU A 221 -11.65 -15.05 14.23
CA GLU A 221 -11.23 -16.29 14.87
C GLU A 221 -10.15 -16.04 15.94
N ARG A 222 -9.15 -15.22 15.62
CA ARG A 222 -8.12 -14.82 16.59
C ARG A 222 -8.67 -13.97 17.73
N GLY A 223 -9.68 -13.14 17.46
CA GLY A 223 -10.34 -12.31 18.48
C GLY A 223 -11.25 -13.09 19.42
N VAL A 224 -11.82 -14.22 18.99
CA VAL A 224 -12.70 -15.08 19.80
C VAL A 224 -11.87 -16.12 20.59
N ALA A 225 -10.77 -16.62 20.02
CA ALA A 225 -9.96 -17.66 20.63
C ALA A 225 -8.98 -17.16 21.71
N SER A 226 -8.76 -15.85 21.84
CA SER A 226 -7.62 -15.32 22.58
C SER A 226 -8.02 -14.30 23.65
N GLY A 227 -8.14 -14.78 24.89
CA GLY A 227 -7.72 -14.01 26.07
C GLY A 227 -6.19 -13.90 26.19
N SER A 228 -5.44 -14.35 25.17
CA SER A 228 -3.98 -14.37 25.12
C SER A 228 -3.40 -13.26 24.25
N SER A 229 -2.23 -12.79 24.67
CA SER A 229 -1.43 -11.66 24.17
C SER A 229 -0.79 -11.85 22.77
N CYS A 230 -1.23 -12.81 21.96
CA CYS A 230 -0.73 -12.96 20.60
C CYS A 230 -1.31 -11.85 19.70
N GLY A 231 -0.46 -11.26 18.85
CA GLY A 231 -0.64 -9.94 18.24
C GLY A 231 -2.03 -9.64 17.69
N SER A 232 -2.53 -8.43 17.98
CA SER A 232 -3.74 -7.87 17.37
C SER A 232 -3.72 -8.07 15.86
N ALA A 233 -4.81 -8.60 15.29
CA ALA A 233 -4.98 -8.68 13.85
C ALA A 233 -4.74 -7.30 13.19
N PRO A 234 -4.17 -7.25 11.97
CA PRO A 234 -3.89 -6.00 11.29
C PRO A 234 -5.16 -5.21 10.97
N LEU A 235 -4.99 -3.89 10.88
CA LEU A 235 -5.99 -3.04 10.25
C LEU A 235 -5.92 -3.21 8.72
N VAL A 236 -7.05 -3.54 8.10
CA VAL A 236 -7.13 -3.76 6.65
C VAL A 236 -7.81 -2.57 5.98
N LEU A 237 -7.16 -1.97 4.99
CA LEU A 237 -7.61 -0.76 4.32
C LEU A 237 -7.55 -0.91 2.81
N GLY A 238 -8.63 -0.51 2.13
CA GLY A 238 -8.65 -0.38 0.68
C GLY A 238 -8.13 0.98 0.24
N VAL A 239 -7.15 1.00 -0.65
CA VAL A 239 -6.59 2.24 -1.21
C VAL A 239 -7.13 2.46 -2.62
N GLU A 240 -7.70 3.64 -2.87
CA GLU A 240 -8.12 4.00 -4.22
C GLU A 240 -6.92 4.51 -5.02
N PRO A 241 -6.51 3.82 -6.09
CA PRO A 241 -5.27 4.20 -6.80
C PRO A 241 -5.37 5.53 -7.56
N GLN A 242 -6.58 6.08 -7.79
CA GLN A 242 -6.73 7.47 -8.25
C GLN A 242 -6.27 8.49 -7.21
N ARG A 243 -6.42 8.21 -5.92
CA ARG A 243 -5.97 9.11 -4.85
C ARG A 243 -4.45 9.14 -4.78
N VAL A 244 -3.81 7.98 -4.92
CA VAL A 244 -2.34 7.89 -4.99
C VAL A 244 -1.82 8.72 -6.18
N VAL A 245 -2.41 8.52 -7.37
CA VAL A 245 -2.02 9.27 -8.57
C VAL A 245 -2.19 10.78 -8.39
N ARG A 246 -3.31 11.25 -7.81
CA ARG A 246 -3.53 12.69 -7.59
C ARG A 246 -2.55 13.28 -6.59
N TYR A 247 -2.21 12.55 -5.53
CA TYR A 247 -1.25 13.01 -4.53
C TYR A 247 0.10 13.36 -5.18
N TRP A 248 0.61 12.49 -6.06
CA TRP A 248 1.85 12.73 -6.78
C TRP A 248 1.69 13.61 -8.04
N GLY A 249 0.49 13.69 -8.61
CA GLY A 249 0.23 14.41 -9.86
C GLY A 249 0.24 15.93 -9.75
N ASP A 250 -0.22 16.49 -8.61
CA ASP A 250 -0.25 17.95 -8.40
C ASP A 250 1.05 18.48 -7.75
N GLY A 251 1.89 17.59 -7.20
CA GLY A 251 3.19 17.92 -6.60
C GLY A 251 4.37 17.92 -7.58
N LEU A 252 4.14 17.64 -8.86
CA LEU A 252 5.16 17.70 -9.93
C LEU A 252 5.26 19.10 -10.59
N GLY A 253 4.56 20.08 -10.02
CA GLY A 253 4.70 21.50 -10.33
C GLY A 253 5.24 22.25 -9.12
N GLY A 254 6.50 21.98 -8.75
CA GLY A 254 7.24 22.87 -7.86
C GLY A 254 7.47 24.20 -8.56
N ASP A 255 7.05 25.27 -7.91
CA ASP A 255 7.32 26.70 -8.15
C ASP A 255 7.20 27.26 -9.59
N GLY A 256 6.19 28.11 -9.78
CA GLY A 256 6.36 29.31 -10.60
C GLY A 256 6.36 29.17 -12.13
N VAL A 257 5.92 28.05 -12.71
CA VAL A 257 5.68 27.98 -14.17
C VAL A 257 4.29 27.43 -14.46
N GLU A 258 3.45 28.30 -15.04
CA GLU A 258 2.22 27.95 -15.75
C GLU A 258 2.53 26.94 -16.87
N THR A 259 2.62 25.65 -16.51
CA THR A 259 2.66 24.59 -17.50
C THR A 259 1.22 24.30 -17.93
N LYS A 260 0.96 24.65 -19.19
CA LYS A 260 -0.27 24.38 -19.94
C LYS A 260 -0.87 23.04 -19.54
N LYS A 261 -2.17 23.01 -19.24
CA LYS A 261 -3.02 21.82 -19.06
C LYS A 261 -2.98 20.89 -20.29
N GLY A 262 -1.86 20.21 -20.50
CA GLY A 262 -1.76 19.03 -21.33
C GLY A 262 -2.28 17.88 -20.49
N ARG A 263 -3.31 17.19 -20.98
CA ARG A 263 -3.82 15.97 -20.35
C ARG A 263 -2.71 14.93 -20.41
N SER A 264 -1.98 14.75 -19.31
CA SER A 264 -0.88 13.78 -19.25
C SER A 264 -1.38 12.40 -19.68
N THR A 265 -0.62 11.76 -20.56
CA THR A 265 -1.07 10.48 -21.12
C THR A 265 -0.91 9.37 -20.07
N ALA A 266 -1.72 8.31 -20.14
CA ALA A 266 -1.61 7.20 -19.20
C ALA A 266 -0.20 6.55 -19.18
N ARG A 267 0.56 6.65 -20.28
CA ARG A 267 1.95 6.19 -20.37
C ARG A 267 2.91 7.08 -19.60
N GLU A 268 2.71 8.39 -19.68
CA GLU A 268 3.49 9.38 -18.96
C GLU A 268 3.28 9.24 -17.45
N GLY A 269 2.03 9.06 -17.01
CA GLY A 269 1.73 8.80 -15.59
C GLY A 269 2.38 7.51 -15.06
N LYS A 270 2.46 6.45 -15.87
CA LYS A 270 3.19 5.21 -15.49
C LYS A 270 4.69 5.46 -15.33
N LYS A 271 5.29 6.18 -16.28
CA LYS A 271 6.72 6.49 -16.26
C LYS A 271 7.08 7.32 -15.02
N VAL A 272 6.29 8.36 -14.71
CA VAL A 272 6.47 9.21 -13.53
C VAL A 272 6.55 8.40 -12.24
N LYS A 273 5.65 7.44 -12.04
CA LYS A 273 5.67 6.59 -10.83
C LYS A 273 6.93 5.74 -10.74
N MET A 274 7.32 5.15 -11.88
CA MET A 274 8.52 4.33 -11.96
C MET A 274 9.77 5.16 -11.70
N ASP A 275 9.81 6.40 -12.19
CA ASP A 275 10.90 7.36 -12.00
C ASP A 275 10.98 7.83 -10.54
N LEU A 276 9.85 8.08 -9.88
CA LEU A 276 9.82 8.38 -8.44
C LEU A 276 10.42 7.25 -7.61
N VAL A 277 9.92 6.02 -7.80
CA VAL A 277 10.42 4.85 -7.07
C VAL A 277 11.88 4.55 -7.41
N GLY A 278 12.25 4.67 -8.69
CA GLY A 278 13.64 4.51 -9.13
C GLY A 278 14.58 5.50 -8.45
N GLY A 279 14.19 6.77 -8.39
CA GLY A 279 14.95 7.80 -7.68
C GLY A 279 15.11 7.50 -6.18
N TRP A 280 14.03 7.11 -5.50
CA TRP A 280 14.10 6.77 -4.07
C TRP A 280 15.06 5.62 -3.78
N LEU A 281 15.03 4.58 -4.62
CA LEU A 281 15.88 3.40 -4.45
C LEU A 281 17.34 3.69 -4.83
N ASP A 282 17.57 4.52 -5.86
CA ASP A 282 18.92 4.94 -6.24
C ASP A 282 19.54 5.82 -5.15
N ASP A 283 18.75 6.71 -4.55
CA ASP A 283 19.19 7.54 -3.44
C ASP A 283 19.51 6.71 -2.20
N ALA A 284 18.70 5.69 -1.92
CA ALA A 284 18.90 4.78 -0.78
C ALA A 284 20.14 3.90 -0.89
N LEU A 285 20.63 3.62 -2.11
CA LEU A 285 21.81 2.79 -2.35
C LEU A 285 23.09 3.58 -2.56
N ALA A 286 23.02 4.88 -2.85
CA ALA A 286 24.21 5.68 -3.05
C ALA A 286 24.76 6.23 -1.73
N ASP A 287 26.08 6.17 -1.58
CA ASP A 287 26.81 6.62 -0.40
C ASP A 287 26.67 8.14 -0.24
N GLY A 288 25.93 8.58 0.79
CA GLY A 288 25.79 9.98 1.13
C GLY A 288 24.70 10.23 2.16
N GLU A 289 24.91 11.23 3.02
CA GLU A 289 23.91 11.67 3.99
C GLU A 289 22.86 12.52 3.26
N ARG A 290 21.77 11.89 2.82
CA ARG A 290 20.64 12.51 2.12
C ARG A 290 19.34 12.24 2.88
N ASP A 291 18.37 13.12 2.74
CA ASP A 291 17.02 12.87 3.27
C ASP A 291 16.34 11.80 2.41
N LEU A 292 16.31 10.57 2.91
CA LEU A 292 15.82 9.42 2.17
C LEU A 292 14.30 9.29 2.31
N LYS A 293 13.62 9.14 1.18
CA LYS A 293 12.18 8.85 1.16
C LYS A 293 11.88 7.43 1.64
N VAL A 294 12.77 6.49 1.34
CA VAL A 294 12.70 5.07 1.74
C VAL A 294 14.13 4.56 1.94
N ALA A 295 14.37 3.83 3.03
CA ALA A 295 15.61 3.07 3.23
C ALA A 295 15.42 1.62 2.76
N VAL A 296 16.48 0.92 2.36
CA VAL A 296 16.43 -0.49 1.94
C VAL A 296 17.07 -1.36 3.03
N SER A 297 16.39 -2.43 3.46
CA SER A 297 16.96 -3.36 4.44
C SER A 297 18.13 -4.16 3.85
N GLY A 298 19.00 -4.68 4.73
CA GLY A 298 20.13 -5.51 4.33
C GLY A 298 19.78 -6.95 3.92
N GLU A 299 18.50 -7.28 3.69
CA GLU A 299 18.11 -8.62 3.24
C GLU A 299 18.62 -8.89 1.82
N GLU A 300 19.39 -9.97 1.64
CA GLU A 300 20.04 -10.31 0.37
C GLU A 300 19.01 -10.50 -0.77
N GLU A 301 17.89 -11.15 -0.46
CA GLU A 301 16.84 -11.36 -1.45
C GLU A 301 16.23 -10.03 -1.90
N LEU A 302 15.88 -9.14 -0.95
CA LEU A 302 15.37 -7.82 -1.27
C LEU A 302 16.35 -7.04 -2.14
N ARG A 303 17.64 -7.10 -1.80
CA ARG A 303 18.70 -6.42 -2.55
C ARG A 303 18.72 -6.88 -4.01
N GLY A 304 18.59 -8.17 -4.27
CA GLY A 304 18.48 -8.71 -5.63
C GLY A 304 17.28 -8.15 -6.42
N TRP A 305 16.12 -7.98 -5.77
CA TRP A 305 14.94 -7.35 -6.39
C TRP A 305 15.16 -5.86 -6.68
N VAL A 306 15.75 -5.12 -5.73
CA VAL A 306 16.03 -3.68 -5.88
C VAL A 306 17.06 -3.43 -6.99
N GLU A 307 18.17 -4.17 -7.02
CA GLU A 307 19.19 -4.05 -8.05
C GLU A 307 18.64 -4.39 -9.44
N ALA A 308 17.81 -5.44 -9.54
CA ALA A 308 17.14 -5.79 -10.79
C ALA A 308 16.18 -4.68 -11.26
N TYR A 309 15.43 -4.05 -10.34
CA TYR A 309 14.55 -2.93 -10.64
C TYR A 309 15.36 -1.74 -11.18
N LEU A 310 16.41 -1.34 -10.47
CA LEU A 310 17.27 -0.21 -10.85
C LEU A 310 17.98 -0.44 -12.18
N ALA A 311 18.51 -1.64 -12.43
CA ALA A 311 19.13 -1.98 -13.70
C ALA A 311 18.13 -1.81 -14.86
N LYS A 312 16.91 -2.31 -14.71
CA LYS A 312 15.87 -2.18 -15.73
C LYS A 312 15.37 -0.74 -15.88
N TRP A 313 15.23 0.00 -14.79
CA TRP A 313 14.83 1.42 -14.79
C TRP A 313 15.86 2.31 -15.48
N LYS A 314 17.16 2.10 -15.22
CA LYS A 314 18.29 2.79 -15.89
C LYS A 314 18.52 2.33 -17.34
N GLY A 315 17.72 1.38 -17.84
CA GLY A 315 17.83 0.88 -19.21
C GLY A 315 19.04 -0.01 -19.47
N VAL A 316 19.65 -0.58 -18.42
CA VAL A 316 20.76 -1.52 -18.54
C VAL A 316 20.24 -2.80 -19.21
N LYS A 317 20.72 -3.08 -20.41
CA LYS A 317 20.36 -4.30 -21.14
C LYS A 317 21.15 -5.48 -20.57
N ARG A 318 20.46 -6.53 -20.13
CA ARG A 318 21.10 -7.81 -19.79
C ARG A 318 21.89 -8.34 -20.98
N ARG A 319 23.10 -8.85 -20.75
CA ARG A 319 23.89 -9.48 -21.81
C ARG A 319 23.21 -10.81 -22.19
N ARG A 320 23.14 -11.10 -23.48
CA ARG A 320 22.50 -12.31 -24.01
C ARG A 320 23.29 -13.53 -23.50
N GLY A 321 22.75 -14.25 -22.51
CA GLY A 321 23.41 -15.40 -21.87
C GLY A 321 23.61 -15.29 -20.35
N GLU A 322 23.30 -14.14 -19.71
CA GLU A 322 23.29 -14.05 -18.24
C GLU A 322 22.07 -14.78 -17.65
N THR A 323 22.29 -16.01 -17.18
CA THR A 323 21.37 -16.77 -16.34
C THR A 323 21.72 -16.53 -14.87
N GLY A 324 20.81 -15.93 -14.10
CA GLY A 324 21.00 -15.74 -12.64
C GLY A 324 20.31 -14.51 -12.02
N GLY A 325 19.78 -13.59 -12.82
CA GLY A 325 19.07 -12.42 -12.29
C GLY A 325 17.58 -12.69 -12.02
N VAL A 326 17.05 -12.10 -10.94
CA VAL A 326 15.62 -12.12 -10.60
C VAL A 326 14.78 -11.64 -11.79
N ASP A 327 13.73 -12.38 -12.16
CA ASP A 327 12.73 -11.91 -13.12
C ASP A 327 11.68 -11.06 -12.42
N ILE A 328 11.88 -9.75 -12.51
CA ILE A 328 11.01 -8.77 -11.87
C ILE A 328 9.75 -8.45 -12.69
N GLY A 329 9.57 -9.03 -13.88
CA GLY A 329 8.43 -8.70 -14.74
C GLY A 329 8.38 -7.21 -15.11
N LYS A 330 7.21 -6.58 -15.07
CA LYS A 330 7.07 -5.15 -15.39
C LYS A 330 7.36 -4.29 -14.15
N LEU A 331 7.95 -3.12 -14.40
CA LEU A 331 8.33 -2.19 -13.32
C LEU A 331 7.12 -1.54 -12.64
N ASP A 332 6.03 -1.32 -13.38
CA ASP A 332 4.86 -0.63 -12.82
C ASP A 332 4.19 -1.42 -11.68
N ASP A 333 4.13 -2.75 -11.78
CA ASP A 333 3.56 -3.62 -10.73
C ASP A 333 4.30 -3.40 -9.37
N LEU A 334 5.64 -3.41 -9.41
CA LEU A 334 6.48 -3.21 -8.23
C LEU A 334 6.45 -1.75 -7.74
N ALA A 335 6.48 -0.79 -8.67
CA ALA A 335 6.42 0.62 -8.33
C ALA A 335 5.10 0.97 -7.64
N ASP A 336 3.97 0.45 -8.11
CA ASP A 336 2.63 0.75 -7.60
C ASP A 336 2.46 0.30 -6.15
N CYS A 337 2.90 -0.92 -5.78
CA CYS A 337 2.76 -1.40 -4.40
C CYS A 337 3.63 -0.63 -3.40
N LEU A 338 4.86 -0.25 -3.76
CA LEU A 338 5.75 0.56 -2.92
C LEU A 338 5.25 1.99 -2.81
N LEU A 339 4.91 2.62 -3.93
CA LEU A 339 4.36 3.97 -3.99
C LEU A 339 3.11 4.08 -3.12
N GLN A 340 2.20 3.10 -3.21
CA GLN A 340 1.00 3.05 -2.37
C GLN A 340 1.31 3.06 -0.87
N GLY A 341 2.25 2.24 -0.41
CA GLY A 341 2.63 2.14 1.00
C GLY A 341 3.23 3.44 1.54
N VAL A 342 4.17 4.03 0.79
CA VAL A 342 4.80 5.31 1.14
C VAL A 342 3.78 6.45 1.15
N THR A 343 2.89 6.49 0.15
CA THR A 343 1.84 7.52 0.06
C THR A 343 0.88 7.45 1.25
N TRP A 344 0.51 6.24 1.67
CA TRP A 344 -0.35 6.05 2.82
C TRP A 344 0.29 6.56 4.11
N LEU A 345 1.60 6.32 4.29
CA LEU A 345 2.35 6.86 5.43
C LEU A 345 2.37 8.40 5.40
N ASP A 346 2.69 8.99 4.24
CA ASP A 346 2.68 10.44 4.06
C ASP A 346 1.32 11.06 4.42
N TRP A 347 0.22 10.42 4.01
CA TRP A 347 -1.13 10.88 4.36
C TRP A 347 -1.34 10.93 5.88
N HIS A 348 -0.85 9.95 6.63
CA HIS A 348 -0.99 9.93 8.10
C HIS A 348 -0.08 10.93 8.80
N ILE A 349 1.15 11.13 8.30
CA ILE A 349 2.04 12.20 8.76
C ILE A 349 1.38 13.56 8.54
N MET A 350 0.76 13.77 7.37
CA MET A 350 0.05 15.00 7.05
C MET A 350 -1.22 15.19 7.92
N ARG A 351 -1.95 14.11 8.23
CA ARG A 351 -3.09 14.15 9.17
C ARG A 351 -2.66 14.62 10.55
N ASP A 352 -1.55 14.11 11.08
CA ASP A 352 -0.97 14.59 12.35
C ASP A 352 -0.60 16.06 12.27
N ARG A 353 0.13 16.45 11.21
CA ARG A 353 0.56 17.84 11.00
C ARG A 353 -0.60 18.81 10.94
N ILE A 354 -1.64 18.53 10.14
CA ILE A 354 -2.85 19.36 10.05
C ILE A 354 -3.61 19.40 11.38
N SER A 355 -3.63 18.30 12.13
CA SER A 355 -4.28 18.29 13.44
C SER A 355 -3.58 19.19 14.46
N ARG A 356 -2.27 19.39 14.34
CA ARG A 356 -1.46 20.26 15.20
C ARG A 356 -1.42 21.71 14.73
N GLU A 357 -1.23 21.92 13.44
CA GLU A 357 -0.91 23.23 12.83
C GLU A 357 -2.14 23.88 12.15
N GLY A 358 -3.25 23.15 12.03
CA GLY A 358 -4.45 23.60 11.33
C GLY A 358 -4.20 23.84 9.85
N VAL A 359 -4.83 24.89 9.29
CA VAL A 359 -4.67 25.26 7.87
C VAL A 359 -3.24 25.65 7.49
N GLY A 360 -2.44 26.13 8.45
CA GLY A 360 -1.05 26.55 8.24
C GLY A 360 -0.10 25.41 7.86
N ALA A 361 -0.52 24.15 7.99
CA ALA A 361 0.28 22.98 7.63
C ALA A 361 0.53 22.83 6.11
N LEU A 362 -0.28 23.47 5.27
CA LEU A 362 -0.27 23.26 3.82
C LEU A 362 0.12 24.51 3.01
N ASP A 363 0.64 25.57 3.65
CA ASP A 363 0.95 26.87 3.02
C ASP A 363 -0.17 27.31 2.06
N ILE A 364 -1.43 27.14 2.49
CA ILE A 364 -2.61 27.44 1.68
C ILE A 364 -2.97 28.91 1.91
N ASP A 365 -2.67 29.75 0.90
CA ASP A 365 -3.20 31.12 0.80
C ASP A 365 -4.74 31.16 0.67
#